data_AF-A0A9P6M7I6-F1
#
_entry.id   AF-A0A9P6M7I6-F1
#
_cell.length_a   1.000
_cell.length_b   1.000
_cell.length_c   1.000
_cell.angle_alpha   90.00
_cell.angle_beta   90.00
_cell.angle_gamma   90.00
#
_symmetry.space_group_name_H-M   'P 1'
#
loop_
_entity.id
_entity.type
_entity.pdbx_description
1 polymer ?
#
loop_
_entity_poly.entity_id
_entity_poly.type
_entity_poly.pdbx_seq_one_letter_code
_entity_poly.pdbx_strand_id
1 'polypeptide(L)'
;VDMLVSNMVLESEIQQTQQMIQDAKTADNKDAVEEYQDRLVQLEIKLKLLVLQVQTGQLTMDAYCQAVNARIAKDKKLALDLKRLGMLSEAKKALARSKTMAQEMKEVEEAMAAQAEDDDE
;
A
#
# COMPACT_ATOMS: atom_id res chain seq x y z
N VAL A 1 0.76 10.22 3.43
CA VAL A 1 -0.10 9.04 3.16
C VAL A 1 -0.68 9.06 1.73
N ASP A 2 -0.76 10.23 1.08
CA ASP A 2 -1.42 10.44 -0.23
C ASP A 2 -0.88 9.62 -1.41
N MET A 3 0.37 9.18 -1.33
CA MET A 3 1.02 8.40 -2.37
C MET A 3 0.65 6.90 -2.42
N LEU A 4 -0.02 6.38 -1.39
CA LEU A 4 -0.38 4.96 -1.27
C LEU A 4 -1.69 4.67 -2.01
N VAL A 5 -1.62 3.98 -3.15
CA VAL A 5 -2.79 3.71 -4.01
C VAL A 5 -3.17 2.22 -4.03
N SER A 6 -2.57 1.42 -3.16
CA SER A 6 -2.66 -0.04 -3.14
C SER A 6 -3.22 -0.48 -1.79
N ASN A 7 -4.22 -1.37 -1.81
CA ASN A 7 -4.82 -1.91 -0.59
C ASN A 7 -3.80 -2.73 0.19
N MET A 8 -3.08 -3.63 -0.47
CA MET A 8 -2.07 -4.47 0.21
C MET A 8 -0.93 -3.65 0.82
N VAL A 9 -0.52 -2.55 0.17
CA VAL A 9 0.48 -1.64 0.76
C VAL A 9 -0.10 -0.89 1.95
N LEU A 10 -1.35 -0.40 1.87
CA LEU A 10 -2.01 0.26 2.99
C LEU A 10 -2.15 -0.68 4.20
N GLU A 11 -2.56 -1.93 3.98
CA GLU A 11 -2.67 -2.95 5.02
C GLU A 11 -1.32 -3.28 5.66
N SER A 12 -0.27 -3.44 4.84
CA SER A 12 1.09 -3.68 5.34
C SER A 12 1.60 -2.50 6.18
N GLU A 13 1.34 -1.26 5.75
CA GLU A 13 1.73 -0.06 6.50
C GLU A 13 0.91 0.10 7.80
N ILE A 14 -0.36 -0.29 7.81
CA ILE A 14 -1.20 -0.35 9.02
C ILE A 14 -0.59 -1.34 10.01
N GLN A 15 -0.28 -2.57 9.59
CA GLN A 15 0.34 -3.58 10.44
C GLN A 15 1.69 -3.11 11.00
N GLN A 16 2.54 -2.52 10.16
CA GLN A 16 3.82 -1.96 10.59
C GLN A 16 3.63 -0.83 11.61
N THR A 17 2.67 0.07 11.38
CA THR A 17 2.39 1.18 12.30
C THR A 17 1.83 0.66 13.64
N GLN A 18 0.97 -0.36 13.61
CA GLN A 18 0.50 -1.04 14.83
C GLN A 18 1.65 -1.66 15.62
N GLN A 19 2.62 -2.29 14.94
CA GLN A 19 3.82 -2.81 15.60
C GLN A 19 4.65 -1.68 16.22
N MET A 20 4.86 -0.57 15.49
CA MET A 20 5.58 0.60 16.02
C MET A 20 4.92 1.20 17.27
N ILE A 21 3.57 1.20 17.33
CA ILE A 21 2.83 1.60 18.54
C ILE A 21 3.15 0.65 19.71
N GLN A 22 3.18 -0.67 19.49
CA GLN A 22 3.50 -1.63 20.55
C GLN A 22 4.95 -1.49 21.04
N ASP A 23 5.88 -1.29 20.12
CA ASP A 23 7.28 -1.07 20.43
C ASP A 23 7.47 0.23 21.23
N ALA A 24 6.79 1.32 20.82
CA ALA A 24 6.83 2.60 21.52
C ALA A 24 6.19 2.53 22.91
N LYS A 25 5.09 1.77 23.08
CA LYS A 25 4.50 1.49 24.39
C LYS A 25 5.46 0.73 25.30
N THR A 26 6.15 -0.27 24.76
CA THR A 26 7.15 -1.07 25.50
C THR A 26 8.33 -0.21 25.93
N ALA A 27 8.70 0.79 25.13
CA ALA A 27 9.74 1.76 25.44
C ALA A 27 9.29 2.95 26.32
N ASP A 28 8.02 2.98 26.77
CA ASP A 28 7.38 4.09 27.50
C ASP A 28 7.52 5.47 26.80
N ASN A 29 7.57 5.46 25.46
CA ASN A 29 7.67 6.68 24.66
C ASN A 29 6.28 7.14 24.21
N LYS A 30 5.64 7.97 25.04
CA LYS A 30 4.25 8.43 24.85
C LYS A 30 4.08 9.32 23.61
N ASP A 31 5.04 10.18 23.32
CA ASP A 31 4.99 11.07 22.15
C ASP A 31 5.01 10.26 20.85
N ALA A 32 5.86 9.23 20.77
CA ALA A 32 5.90 8.33 19.63
C ALA A 32 4.61 7.50 19.49
N VAL A 33 4.00 7.09 20.61
CA VAL A 33 2.70 6.39 20.59
C VAL A 33 1.62 7.27 19.97
N GLU A 34 1.53 8.54 20.38
CA GLU A 34 0.54 9.48 19.85
C GLU A 34 0.76 9.74 18.35
N GLU A 35 2.00 10.00 17.94
CA GLU A 35 2.34 10.20 16.52
C GLU A 35 1.98 8.98 15.65
N TYR A 36 2.30 7.77 16.12
CA TYR A 36 1.97 6.55 15.39
C TYR A 36 0.47 6.25 15.41
N GLN A 37 -0.28 6.62 16.46
CA GLN A 37 -1.73 6.51 16.50
C GLN A 37 -2.40 7.43 15.48
N ASP A 38 -1.97 8.69 15.38
CA ASP A 38 -2.47 9.62 14.38
C ASP A 38 -2.20 9.10 12.96
N ARG A 39 -1.00 8.57 12.73
CA ARG A 39 -0.63 7.96 11.46
C ARG A 39 -1.47 6.72 11.14
N LEU A 40 -1.76 5.88 12.13
CA LEU A 40 -2.63 4.72 11.98
C LEU A 40 -4.03 5.13 11.52
N VAL A 41 -4.63 6.14 12.18
CA VAL A 41 -5.95 6.66 11.81
C VAL A 41 -5.96 7.18 10.37
N GLN A 42 -4.92 7.92 9.95
CA GLN A 42 -4.80 8.39 8.57
C GLN A 42 -4.74 7.26 7.54
N LEU A 43 -3.99 6.18 7.85
CA LEU A 43 -3.89 5.01 6.96
C LEU A 43 -5.23 4.27 6.87
N GLU A 44 -5.93 4.06 7.98
CA GLU A 44 -7.22 3.38 8.02
C GLU A 44 -8.32 4.15 7.27
N ILE A 45 -8.38 5.48 7.45
CA ILE A 45 -9.33 6.34 6.72
C ILE A 45 -9.08 6.21 5.21
N LYS A 46 -7.82 6.21 4.80
CA LYS A 46 -7.48 6.10 3.39
C LYS A 46 -7.87 4.76 2.79
N LEU A 47 -7.63 3.66 3.52
CA LEU A 47 -8.06 2.33 3.09
C LEU A 47 -9.59 2.27 2.90
N LYS A 48 -10.35 2.76 3.89
CA LYS A 48 -11.81 2.83 3.81
C LYS A 48 -12.29 3.67 2.63
N LEU A 49 -11.64 4.80 2.37
CA LEU A 49 -11.97 5.68 1.23
C LEU A 49 -11.71 4.96 -0.11
N LEU A 50 -10.59 4.28 -0.25
CA LEU A 50 -10.22 3.57 -1.47
C LEU A 50 -11.22 2.44 -1.77
N VAL A 51 -11.56 1.64 -0.76
CA VAL A 51 -12.59 0.60 -0.87
C VAL A 51 -13.94 1.20 -1.25
N LEU A 52 -14.35 2.31 -0.61
CA LEU A 52 -15.61 2.98 -0.92
C LEU A 52 -15.64 3.52 -2.36
N GLN A 53 -14.53 4.08 -2.85
CA GLN A 53 -14.43 4.59 -4.23
C GLN A 53 -14.61 3.46 -5.24
N VAL A 54 -14.05 2.29 -4.97
CA VAL A 54 -14.25 1.10 -5.82
C VAL A 54 -15.70 0.61 -5.75
N GLN A 55 -16.26 0.47 -4.55
CA GLN A 55 -17.64 -0.02 -4.35
C GLN A 55 -18.71 0.91 -4.96
N THR A 56 -18.48 2.22 -4.91
CA THR A 56 -19.39 3.23 -5.48
C THR A 56 -19.19 3.45 -6.98
N GLY A 57 -18.21 2.77 -7.59
CA GLY A 57 -17.86 2.94 -9.00
C GLY A 57 -17.18 4.27 -9.33
N GLN A 58 -16.84 5.09 -8.32
CA GLN A 58 -16.05 6.32 -8.50
C GLN A 58 -14.62 6.03 -8.97
N LEU A 59 -14.09 4.87 -8.60
CA LEU A 59 -12.85 4.32 -9.11
C LEU A 59 -13.16 2.98 -9.76
N THR A 60 -13.11 2.92 -11.09
CA THR A 60 -13.27 1.65 -11.80
C THR A 60 -12.09 0.74 -11.48
N MET A 61 -12.31 -0.58 -11.51
CA MET A 61 -11.24 -1.55 -11.29
C MET A 61 -10.07 -1.33 -12.27
N ASP A 62 -10.38 -0.99 -13.53
CA ASP A 62 -9.36 -0.67 -14.54
C ASP A 62 -8.55 0.59 -14.16
N ALA A 63 -9.21 1.68 -13.74
CA ALA A 63 -8.53 2.90 -13.29
C ALA A 63 -7.69 2.66 -12.02
N TYR A 64 -8.16 1.79 -11.12
CA TYR A 64 -7.40 1.33 -9.97
C TYR A 64 -6.12 0.59 -10.40
N CYS A 65 -6.25 -0.41 -11.26
CA CYS A 65 -5.12 -1.19 -11.80
C CYS A 65 -4.10 -0.29 -12.51
N GLN A 66 -4.56 0.68 -13.29
CA GLN A 66 -3.71 1.67 -13.94
C GLN A 66 -2.96 2.54 -12.92
N ALA A 67 -3.64 2.99 -11.86
CA ALA A 67 -3.02 3.80 -10.81
C ALA A 67 -1.95 3.01 -10.04
N VAL A 68 -2.23 1.75 -9.70
CA VAL A 68 -1.27 0.85 -9.03
C VAL A 68 -0.07 0.57 -9.95
N ASN A 69 -0.29 0.24 -11.21
CA ASN A 69 0.80 0.02 -12.19
C ASN A 69 1.67 1.26 -12.40
N ALA A 70 1.06 2.43 -12.52
CA ALA A 70 1.79 3.70 -12.61
C ALA A 70 2.63 3.96 -11.35
N ARG A 71 2.12 3.58 -10.17
CA ARG A 71 2.86 3.69 -8.91
C ARG A 71 4.01 2.70 -8.82
N ILE A 72 3.84 1.45 -9.27
CA ILE A 72 4.93 0.45 -9.35
C ILE A 72 6.11 1.01 -10.14
N ALA A 73 5.84 1.58 -11.32
CA ALA A 73 6.89 2.16 -12.16
C ALA A 73 7.64 3.31 -11.45
N LYS A 74 6.90 4.19 -10.78
CA LYS A 74 7.46 5.30 -10.00
C LYS A 74 8.30 4.82 -8.83
N ASP A 75 7.84 3.82 -8.06
CA ASP A 75 8.56 3.29 -6.92
C ASP A 75 9.82 2.51 -7.33
N LYS A 76 9.79 1.80 -8.47
CA LYS A 76 11.00 1.18 -9.06
C LYS A 76 12.04 2.23 -9.44
N LYS A 77 11.63 3.33 -10.08
CA LYS A 77 12.53 4.44 -10.43
C LYS A 77 13.10 5.10 -9.16
N LEU A 78 12.24 5.38 -8.19
CA LEU A 78 12.65 5.95 -6.91
C LEU A 78 13.65 5.07 -6.17
N ALA A 79 13.46 3.74 -6.16
CA ALA A 79 14.41 2.81 -5.56
C ALA A 79 15.80 2.87 -6.22
N LEU A 80 15.86 3.00 -7.55
CA LEU A 80 17.12 3.16 -8.28
C LEU A 80 17.81 4.49 -7.96
N ASP A 81 17.04 5.58 -7.91
CA ASP A 81 17.57 6.91 -7.60
C ASP A 81 18.09 6.98 -6.15
N LEU A 82 17.34 6.44 -5.19
CA LEU A 82 17.78 6.33 -3.79
C LEU A 82 19.02 5.44 -3.64
N LYS A 83 19.13 4.35 -4.41
CA LYS A 83 20.33 3.52 -4.44
C LYS A 83 21.55 4.31 -4.93
N ARG A 84 21.40 5.14 -5.98
CA ARG A 84 22.47 6.00 -6.51
C ARG A 84 22.91 7.05 -5.50
N LEU A 85 21.99 7.55 -4.68
CA LEU A 85 22.25 8.51 -3.60
C LEU A 85 22.83 7.86 -2.32
N GLY A 86 23.06 6.54 -2.31
CA GLY A 86 23.57 5.81 -1.14
C GLY A 86 22.53 5.56 -0.04
N MET A 87 21.27 5.93 -0.26
CA MET A 87 20.16 5.78 0.69
C MET A 87 19.56 4.37 0.61
N LEU A 88 20.36 3.35 0.94
CA LEU A 88 20.00 1.94 0.73
C LEU A 88 18.76 1.49 1.54
N SER A 89 18.54 2.04 2.73
CA SER A 89 17.36 1.71 3.55
C SER A 89 16.06 2.17 2.87
N GLU A 90 16.02 3.41 2.41
CA GLU A 90 14.86 3.97 1.71
C GLU A 90 14.66 3.33 0.33
N ALA A 91 15.74 2.98 -0.37
CA ALA A 91 15.67 2.24 -1.62
C ALA A 91 15.01 0.86 -1.44
N LYS A 92 15.34 0.15 -0.33
CA LYS A 92 14.71 -1.13 0.01
C LYS A 92 13.21 -0.97 0.31
N LYS A 93 12.81 0.08 1.03
CA LYS A 93 11.39 0.37 1.30
C LYS A 93 10.61 0.63 0.02
N ALA A 94 11.13 1.48 -0.87
CA ALA A 94 10.51 1.76 -2.16
C ALA A 94 10.40 0.50 -3.03
N LEU A 95 11.45 -0.34 -3.04
CA LEU A 95 11.43 -1.61 -3.77
C LEU A 95 10.41 -2.59 -3.16
N ALA A 96 10.34 -2.69 -1.83
CA ALA A 96 9.38 -3.55 -1.14
C ALA A 96 7.94 -3.16 -1.49
N ARG A 97 7.61 -1.86 -1.45
CA ARG A 97 6.30 -1.37 -1.90
C ARG A 97 6.00 -1.76 -3.34
N SER A 98 6.95 -1.60 -4.25
CA SER A 98 6.77 -1.99 -5.66
C SER A 98 6.49 -3.48 -5.85
N LYS A 99 7.05 -4.33 -4.99
CA LYS A 99 6.80 -5.78 -5.02
C LYS A 99 5.43 -6.12 -4.46
N THR A 100 5.04 -5.53 -3.33
CA THR A 100 3.70 -5.72 -2.75
C THR A 100 2.62 -5.31 -3.74
N MET A 101 2.77 -4.16 -4.40
CA MET A 101 1.83 -3.70 -5.43
C MET A 101 1.80 -4.63 -6.65
N ALA A 102 2.94 -5.20 -7.05
CA ALA A 102 2.98 -6.16 -8.16
C ALA A 102 2.30 -7.49 -7.81
N GLN A 103 2.42 -7.94 -6.56
CA GLN A 103 1.72 -9.12 -6.05
C GLN A 103 0.21 -8.88 -6.03
N GLU A 104 -0.23 -7.70 -5.56
CA GLU A 104 -1.63 -7.31 -5.58
C GLU A 104 -2.20 -7.35 -7.00
N MET A 105 -1.48 -6.79 -7.96
CA MET A 105 -1.93 -6.81 -9.36
C MET A 105 -2.11 -8.23 -9.89
N LYS A 106 -1.23 -9.15 -9.51
CA LYS A 106 -1.34 -10.55 -9.89
C LYS A 106 -2.58 -11.21 -9.28
N GLU A 107 -2.86 -10.96 -8.00
CA GLU A 107 -4.06 -11.50 -7.33
C GLU A 107 -5.35 -10.93 -7.90
N VAL A 108 -5.36 -9.65 -8.26
CA VAL A 108 -6.51 -9.00 -8.92
C VAL A 108 -6.74 -9.57 -10.32
N GLU A 109 -5.66 -9.77 -11.12
CA GLU A 109 -5.74 -10.42 -12.42
C GLU A 109 -6.23 -11.87 -12.32
N GLU A 110 -5.73 -12.65 -11.35
CA GLU A 110 -6.16 -14.03 -11.11
C GLU A 110 -7.62 -14.12 -10.68
N ALA A 111 -8.08 -13.22 -9.80
CA ALA A 111 -9.47 -13.17 -9.36
C ALA A 111 -10.42 -12.78 -10.50
N MET A 112 -10.01 -11.85 -11.38
CA MET A 112 -10.79 -11.49 -12.57
C MET A 112 -10.81 -12.62 -13.61
N ALA A 113 -9.71 -13.36 -13.77
CA ALA A 113 -9.67 -14.51 -14.67
C ALA A 113 -10.55 -15.66 -14.18
N ALA A 114 -10.54 -15.95 -12.88
CA ALA A 114 -11.39 -16.99 -12.29
C ALA A 114 -12.89 -16.66 -12.40
N GLN A 115 -13.28 -15.39 -12.23
CA GLN A 115 -14.67 -14.97 -12.43
C GLN A 115 -15.15 -15.05 -13.89
N ALA A 116 -14.23 -14.96 -14.86
CA ALA A 116 -14.58 -15.11 -16.27
C ALA A 116 -14.78 -16.58 -16.67
N GLU A 117 -14.17 -17.53 -15.96
CA GLU A 117 -14.36 -18.97 -16.22
C GLU A 117 -15.66 -19.51 -15.59
N ASP A 118 -16.16 -18.93 -14.50
CA ASP A 118 -17.42 -19.34 -13.85
C ASP A 118 -18.70 -18.83 -14.58
N ASP A 119 -18.60 -17.79 -15.41
CA ASP A 119 -19.74 -17.22 -16.18
C ASP A 119 -19.93 -17.92 -17.55
N ASP A 120 -19.02 -18.82 -17.95
CA ASP A 120 -19.04 -19.56 -19.23
C ASP A 120 -19.46 -21.06 -19.08
N GLU A 121 -19.86 -21.52 -17.87
CA GLU A 121 -20.47 -22.86 -17.60
C GLU A 121 -22.01 -22.80 -17.42
#